data_AF-A0A9Q1HHP4-F1
#
_entry.id   AF-A0A9Q1HHP4-F1
#
_cell.length_a   1.000
_cell.length_b   1.000
_cell.length_c   1.000
_cell.angle_alpha   90.00
_cell.angle_beta   90.00
_cell.angle_gamma   90.00
#
_symmetry.space_group_name_H-M   'P 1'
#
loop_
_entity.id
_entity.type
_entity.pdbx_description
1 polymer ?
#
loop_
_entity_poly.entity_id
_entity_poly.type
_entity_poly.pdbx_seq_one_letter_code
_entity_poly.pdbx_strand_id
1 'polypeptide(L)'
;MFLSYKKAFLHEVPEKDRETFSIVNDVDVYPSDELYKKAYKLWKFVVERTGRYPVVIDGDELAAYPDILLPKYFRKIGVPFRDSYLRWDDSQDVIRTWKTSYEAIVACAQNGWITQAAFSDSFAPSLKLPPKREELSEDIRYCADVSMPYYRAMYKHRLKP
;
A
#
# COMPACT_ATOMS: atom_id res chain seq x y z
N MET A 1 11.35 4.41 4.38
CA MET A 1 10.61 4.63 3.11
C MET A 1 10.46 3.28 2.43
N PHE A 2 9.24 2.87 2.12
CA PHE A 2 8.97 1.64 1.38
C PHE A 2 9.55 1.71 -0.03
N LEU A 3 10.12 0.59 -0.50
CA LEU A 3 10.55 0.47 -1.90
C LEU A 3 9.32 0.66 -2.79
N SER A 4 9.46 1.39 -3.90
CA SER A 4 8.39 1.39 -4.90
C SER A 4 8.24 -0.02 -5.46
N TYR A 5 7.02 -0.39 -5.82
CA TYR A 5 6.70 -1.74 -6.30
C TYR A 5 7.65 -2.18 -7.44
N LYS A 6 7.93 -1.28 -8.40
CA LYS A 6 8.92 -1.52 -9.48
C LYS A 6 10.33 -1.78 -8.97
N LYS A 7 10.82 -0.98 -8.02
CA LYS A 7 12.17 -1.15 -7.45
C LYS A 7 12.31 -2.49 -6.74
N ALA A 8 11.23 -2.94 -6.12
CA ALA A 8 11.18 -4.22 -5.43
C ALA A 8 11.40 -5.39 -6.39
N PHE A 9 10.73 -5.41 -7.54
CA PHE A 9 10.94 -6.44 -8.57
C PHE A 9 12.25 -6.29 -9.34
N LEU A 10 12.79 -5.07 -9.50
CA LEU A 10 14.09 -4.87 -10.15
C LEU A 10 15.25 -5.62 -9.46
N HIS A 11 15.09 -6.02 -8.19
CA HIS A 11 16.06 -6.87 -7.49
C HIS A 11 16.09 -8.31 -8.03
N GLU A 12 14.98 -8.80 -8.57
CA GLU A 12 14.84 -10.14 -9.16
C GLU A 12 15.18 -10.15 -10.66
N VAL A 13 15.15 -8.99 -11.31
CA VAL A 13 15.43 -8.84 -12.76
C VAL A 13 16.94 -8.82 -13.01
N PRO A 14 17.46 -9.69 -13.91
CA PRO A 14 18.86 -9.66 -14.34
C PRO A 14 19.27 -8.28 -14.86
N GLU A 15 20.49 -7.83 -14.55
CA GLU A 15 20.93 -6.46 -14.84
C GLU A 15 20.75 -6.06 -16.31
N LYS A 16 21.06 -6.98 -17.23
CA LYS A 16 20.91 -6.81 -18.69
C LYS A 16 19.47 -6.52 -19.15
N ASP A 17 18.46 -6.91 -18.36
CA ASP A 17 17.04 -6.81 -18.72
C ASP A 17 16.34 -5.64 -17.98
N ARG A 18 17.04 -4.97 -17.04
CA ARG A 18 16.46 -3.92 -16.19
C ARG A 18 16.04 -2.67 -16.94
N GLU A 19 16.73 -2.31 -18.03
CA GLU A 19 16.41 -1.11 -18.81
C GLU A 19 15.07 -1.26 -19.56
N THR A 20 14.76 -2.47 -20.03
CA THR A 20 13.53 -2.78 -20.77
C THR A 20 12.39 -3.25 -19.87
N PHE A 21 12.65 -3.43 -18.57
CA PHE A 21 11.68 -3.96 -17.62
C PHE A 21 10.45 -3.04 -17.45
N SER A 22 9.29 -3.65 -17.66
CA SER A 22 7.96 -3.06 -17.54
C SER A 22 7.15 -3.79 -16.49
N ILE A 23 6.71 -3.08 -15.46
CA ILE A 23 5.88 -3.67 -14.40
C ILE A 23 4.48 -4.09 -14.88
N VAL A 24 4.09 -3.65 -16.07
CA VAL A 24 2.80 -3.99 -16.69
C VAL A 24 2.91 -5.29 -17.48
N ASN A 25 4.03 -5.52 -18.16
CA ASN A 25 4.20 -6.62 -19.10
C ASN A 25 4.95 -7.80 -18.49
N ASP A 26 5.89 -7.53 -17.59
CA ASP A 26 6.87 -8.53 -17.13
C ASP A 26 6.57 -9.07 -15.73
N VAL A 27 5.56 -8.52 -15.03
CA VAL A 27 5.10 -8.99 -13.72
C VAL A 27 3.69 -9.57 -13.84
N ASP A 28 3.57 -10.89 -13.74
CA ASP A 28 2.32 -11.64 -13.94
C ASP A 28 1.51 -11.87 -12.65
N VAL A 29 2.16 -11.84 -11.49
CA VAL A 29 1.54 -12.14 -10.20
C VAL A 29 0.52 -11.08 -9.76
N TYR A 30 0.77 -9.81 -10.09
CA TYR A 30 -0.09 -8.70 -9.70
C TYR A 30 -0.16 -7.64 -10.82
N PRO A 31 -1.24 -7.62 -11.62
CA PRO A 31 -1.39 -6.63 -12.70
C PRO A 31 -1.53 -5.23 -12.08
N SER A 32 -0.45 -4.46 -12.16
CA SER A 32 -0.29 -3.16 -11.48
C SER A 32 -1.31 -2.12 -11.97
N ASP A 33 -1.71 -2.22 -13.24
CA ASP A 33 -2.72 -1.41 -13.91
C ASP A 33 -4.16 -1.74 -13.48
N GLU A 34 -4.41 -2.91 -12.87
CA GLU A 34 -5.74 -3.33 -12.46
C GLU A 34 -6.03 -3.17 -10.95
N LEU A 35 -5.01 -2.94 -10.13
CA LEU A 35 -5.12 -2.94 -8.65
C LEU A 35 -6.24 -2.02 -8.14
N TYR A 36 -6.22 -0.75 -8.55
CA TYR A 36 -7.25 0.23 -8.13
C TYR A 36 -8.62 -0.06 -8.74
N LYS A 37 -8.68 -0.62 -9.95
CA LYS A 37 -9.93 -1.02 -10.61
C LYS A 37 -10.61 -2.16 -9.85
N LYS A 38 -9.84 -3.18 -9.42
CA LYS A 38 -10.34 -4.30 -8.63
C LYS A 38 -10.82 -3.84 -7.26
N ALA A 39 -10.04 -3.01 -6.56
CA ALA A 39 -10.44 -2.41 -5.29
C ALA A 39 -11.74 -1.58 -5.42
N TYR A 40 -11.84 -0.73 -6.45
CA TYR A 40 -13.03 0.07 -6.71
C TYR A 40 -14.26 -0.80 -7.03
N LYS A 41 -14.11 -1.86 -7.83
CA LYS A 41 -15.21 -2.79 -8.13
C LYS A 41 -15.76 -3.42 -6.85
N LEU A 42 -14.89 -3.87 -5.94
CA LEU A 42 -15.30 -4.42 -4.66
C LEU A 42 -15.98 -3.37 -3.78
N TRP A 43 -15.37 -2.19 -3.66
CA TRP A 43 -15.95 -1.07 -2.91
C TRP A 43 -17.34 -0.70 -3.41
N LYS A 44 -17.48 -0.55 -4.74
CA LYS A 44 -18.74 -0.22 -5.40
C LYS A 44 -19.79 -1.32 -5.20
N PHE A 45 -19.40 -2.58 -5.32
CA PHE A 45 -20.29 -3.72 -5.07
C PHE A 45 -20.85 -3.70 -3.65
N VAL A 46 -20.03 -3.42 -2.64
CA VAL A 46 -20.51 -3.33 -1.25
C VAL A 46 -21.49 -2.16 -1.07
N VAL A 47 -21.20 -1.00 -1.67
CA VAL A 47 -22.10 0.16 -1.66
C VAL A 47 -23.46 -0.20 -2.29
N GLU A 48 -23.46 -0.81 -3.47
CA GLU A 48 -24.69 -1.18 -4.18
C GLU A 48 -25.50 -2.25 -3.44
N ARG A 49 -24.83 -3.19 -2.77
CA ARG A 49 -25.51 -4.30 -2.07
C ARG A 49 -26.03 -3.93 -0.69
N THR A 50 -25.41 -2.96 -0.01
CA THR A 50 -25.69 -2.69 1.40
C THR A 50 -26.16 -1.25 1.66
N GLY A 51 -25.99 -0.35 0.70
CA GLY A 51 -26.15 1.09 0.89
C GLY A 51 -25.10 1.73 1.81
N ARG A 52 -24.13 0.95 2.30
CA ARG A 52 -23.07 1.41 3.20
C ARG A 52 -21.79 1.64 2.43
N TYR A 53 -21.10 2.72 2.77
CA TYR A 53 -19.79 3.03 2.22
C TYR A 53 -18.69 2.33 3.03
N PRO A 54 -17.94 1.38 2.43
CA PRO A 54 -16.75 0.83 3.07
C PRO A 54 -15.78 1.95 3.45
N VAL A 55 -15.07 1.77 4.56
CA VAL A 55 -14.11 2.76 5.02
C VAL A 55 -12.93 2.82 4.05
N VAL A 56 -12.62 4.02 3.59
CA VAL A 56 -11.44 4.32 2.78
C VAL A 56 -10.49 5.12 3.67
N ILE A 57 -9.20 4.76 3.67
CA ILE A 57 -8.14 5.46 4.39
C ILE A 57 -7.03 5.73 3.39
N ASP A 58 -6.51 6.95 3.39
CA ASP A 58 -5.32 7.29 2.64
C ASP A 58 -4.06 6.96 3.45
N GLY A 59 -3.10 6.29 2.82
CA GLY A 59 -1.90 5.81 3.51
C GLY A 59 -0.98 6.93 3.98
N ASP A 60 -0.84 7.99 3.18
CA ASP A 60 0.01 9.13 3.52
C ASP A 60 -0.64 9.97 4.64
N GLU A 61 -1.95 10.18 4.58
CA GLU A 61 -2.68 10.84 5.67
C GLU A 61 -2.65 10.00 6.96
N LEU A 62 -2.78 8.67 6.89
CA LEU A 62 -2.67 7.79 8.06
C LEU A 62 -1.28 7.88 8.71
N ALA A 63 -0.23 7.88 7.89
CA ALA A 63 1.14 8.00 8.38
C ALA A 63 1.41 9.37 9.03
N ALA A 64 0.78 10.43 8.52
CA ALA A 64 0.93 11.80 9.03
C ALA A 64 0.05 12.11 10.26
N TYR A 65 -1.14 11.51 10.35
CA TYR A 65 -2.16 11.79 11.38
C TYR A 65 -2.75 10.51 12.01
N PRO A 66 -1.91 9.59 12.51
CA PRO A 66 -2.35 8.26 12.97
C PRO A 66 -3.24 8.34 14.22
N ASP A 67 -2.94 9.25 15.13
CA ASP A 67 -3.65 9.54 16.38
C ASP A 67 -5.05 10.11 16.14
N ILE A 68 -5.30 10.69 14.97
CA ILE A 68 -6.60 11.22 14.57
C ILE A 68 -7.39 10.18 13.76
N LEU A 69 -6.74 9.53 12.80
CA LEU A 69 -7.41 8.64 11.85
C LEU A 69 -7.71 7.25 12.43
N LEU A 70 -6.82 6.67 13.25
CA LEU A 70 -7.07 5.36 13.84
C LEU A 70 -8.30 5.36 14.77
N PRO A 71 -8.49 6.29 15.73
CA PRO A 71 -9.69 6.31 16.54
C PRO A 71 -10.99 6.42 15.72
N LYS A 72 -10.96 7.19 14.61
CA LYS A 72 -12.10 7.28 13.67
C LYS A 72 -12.37 5.95 12.97
N TYR A 73 -11.32 5.27 12.50
CA TYR A 73 -11.43 3.95 11.87
C TYR A 73 -12.01 2.91 12.85
N PHE A 74 -11.41 2.78 14.02
CA PHE A 74 -11.83 1.84 15.07
C PHE A 74 -13.31 2.05 15.47
N ARG A 75 -13.72 3.32 15.64
CA ARG A 75 -15.13 3.66 15.88
C ARG A 75 -16.05 3.21 14.74
N LYS A 76 -15.65 3.38 13.48
CA LYS A 76 -16.46 2.98 12.31
C LYS A 76 -16.64 1.47 12.21
N ILE A 77 -15.66 0.68 12.62
CA ILE A 77 -15.73 -0.79 12.57
C ILE A 77 -16.29 -1.40 13.87
N GLY A 78 -16.61 -0.58 14.88
CA GLY A 78 -17.18 -1.03 16.15
C GLY A 78 -16.17 -1.71 17.08
N VAL A 79 -14.88 -1.43 16.93
CA VAL A 79 -13.80 -2.00 17.76
C VAL A 79 -13.22 -0.90 18.67
N PRO A 80 -12.97 -1.17 19.96
CA PRO A 80 -12.31 -0.20 20.84
C PRO A 80 -10.90 0.13 20.38
N PHE A 81 -10.59 1.43 20.31
CA PHE A 81 -9.24 1.92 20.08
C PHE A 81 -8.39 1.81 21.36
N ARG A 82 -7.09 1.57 21.20
CA ARG A 82 -6.09 1.60 22.27
C ARG A 82 -4.90 2.43 21.79
N ASP A 83 -4.37 3.29 22.64
CA ASP A 83 -3.21 4.13 22.32
C ASP A 83 -1.98 3.30 21.95
N SER A 84 -1.90 2.06 22.46
CA SER A 84 -0.88 1.07 22.11
C SER A 84 -0.91 0.63 20.64
N TYR A 85 -1.90 1.05 19.83
CA TYR A 85 -1.88 0.81 18.37
C TYR A 85 -1.05 1.84 17.60
N LEU A 86 -0.64 2.93 18.24
CA LEU A 86 0.20 3.96 17.63
C LEU A 86 1.69 3.64 17.72
N ARG A 87 2.07 2.69 18.59
CA ARG A 87 3.45 2.29 18.84
C ARG A 87 3.56 0.78 18.99
N TRP A 88 4.67 0.22 18.55
CA TRP A 88 4.98 -1.20 18.67
C TRP A 88 6.50 -1.38 18.82
N ASP A 89 6.92 -2.59 19.18
CA ASP A 89 8.35 -2.90 19.33
C ASP A 89 9.01 -2.97 17.94
N ASP A 90 10.18 -2.34 17.79
CA ASP A 90 11.00 -2.30 16.56
C ASP A 90 11.76 -3.60 16.29
N SER A 91 11.14 -4.74 16.61
CA SER A 91 11.77 -6.06 16.47
C SER A 91 11.23 -6.83 15.28
N GLN A 92 12.14 -7.38 14.49
CA GLN A 92 11.81 -8.34 13.43
C GLN A 92 11.17 -9.62 13.96
N ASP A 93 11.26 -9.91 15.26
CA ASP A 93 10.59 -11.08 15.85
C ASP A 93 9.08 -11.05 15.64
N VAL A 94 8.48 -9.86 15.42
CA VAL A 94 7.07 -9.74 15.05
C VAL A 94 6.74 -10.55 13.78
N ILE A 95 7.67 -10.65 12.81
CA ILE A 95 7.48 -11.41 11.57
C ILE A 95 7.25 -12.90 11.89
N ARG A 96 7.90 -13.43 12.94
CA ARG A 96 7.73 -14.83 13.36
C ARG A 96 6.33 -15.13 13.87
N THR A 97 5.57 -14.10 14.24
CA THR A 97 4.19 -14.24 14.72
C THR A 97 3.15 -14.19 13.59
N TRP A 98 3.54 -13.73 12.40
CA TRP A 98 2.63 -13.54 11.28
C TRP A 98 2.10 -14.88 10.76
N LYS A 99 0.79 -14.92 10.49
CA LYS A 99 0.13 -16.08 9.86
C LYS A 99 0.09 -15.86 8.36
N THR A 100 1.12 -16.35 7.67
CA THR A 100 1.28 -16.24 6.22
C THR A 100 1.96 -17.50 5.66
N SER A 101 2.06 -17.62 4.33
CA SER A 101 2.78 -18.73 3.69
C SER A 101 4.29 -18.58 3.90
N TYR A 102 5.00 -19.72 3.94
CA TYR A 102 6.47 -19.72 4.00
C TYR A 102 7.09 -18.93 2.83
N GLU A 103 6.53 -19.11 1.63
CA GLU A 103 6.93 -18.38 0.42
C GLU A 103 6.84 -16.86 0.60
N ALA A 104 5.75 -16.37 1.21
CA ALA A 104 5.60 -14.94 1.47
C ALA A 104 6.66 -14.41 2.45
N ILE A 105 7.05 -15.19 3.47
CA ILE A 105 8.13 -14.82 4.39
C ILE A 105 9.46 -14.71 3.64
N VAL A 106 9.78 -15.70 2.81
CA VAL A 106 11.04 -15.74 2.03
C VAL A 106 11.09 -14.58 1.04
N ALA A 107 10.04 -14.37 0.24
CA ALA A 107 9.98 -13.28 -0.74
C ALA A 107 10.10 -11.90 -0.07
N CYS A 108 9.41 -11.71 1.08
CA CYS A 108 9.51 -10.48 1.85
C CYS A 108 10.93 -10.22 2.39
N ALA A 109 11.63 -11.26 2.83
CA ALA A 109 13.00 -11.17 3.31
C ALA A 109 14.00 -10.88 2.17
N GLN A 110 13.81 -11.51 1.00
CA GLN A 110 14.70 -11.35 -0.16
C GLN A 110 14.53 -9.98 -0.84
N ASN A 111 13.30 -9.52 -1.01
CA ASN A 111 13.01 -8.29 -1.75
C ASN A 111 12.92 -7.04 -0.87
N GLY A 112 13.02 -7.22 0.44
CA GLY A 112 12.99 -6.14 1.43
C GLY A 112 11.65 -5.40 1.53
N TRP A 113 10.55 -5.99 1.04
CA TRP A 113 9.24 -5.33 0.96
C TRP A 113 8.73 -4.82 2.31
N ILE A 114 8.93 -5.63 3.35
CA ILE A 114 8.46 -5.35 4.71
C ILE A 114 9.59 -4.89 5.64
N THR A 115 10.84 -4.84 5.17
CA THR A 115 11.99 -4.56 6.03
C THR A 115 11.80 -3.28 6.82
N GLN A 116 11.31 -2.22 6.18
CA GLN A 116 11.07 -0.94 6.84
C GLN A 116 9.93 -0.99 7.87
N ALA A 117 8.87 -1.76 7.61
CA ALA A 117 7.80 -1.97 8.58
C ALA A 117 8.26 -2.82 9.76
N ALA A 118 9.15 -3.79 9.52
CA ALA A 118 9.67 -4.67 10.56
C ALA A 118 10.65 -3.98 11.53
N PHE A 119 11.20 -2.82 11.14
CA PHE A 119 12.10 -2.00 11.95
C PHE A 119 11.49 -0.67 12.39
N SER A 120 10.21 -0.42 12.11
CA SER A 120 9.53 0.76 12.64
C SER A 120 8.99 0.47 14.03
N ASP A 121 8.84 1.50 14.84
CA ASP A 121 8.21 1.49 16.17
C ASP A 121 6.91 2.31 16.20
N SER A 122 6.62 3.07 15.14
CA SER A 122 5.41 3.87 15.01
C SER A 122 5.10 4.19 13.54
N PHE A 123 3.96 4.86 13.33
CA PHE A 123 3.69 5.55 12.08
C PHE A 123 4.65 6.75 11.92
N ALA A 124 5.14 6.96 10.70
CA ALA A 124 5.95 8.11 10.36
C ALA A 124 5.65 8.56 8.91
N PRO A 125 5.43 9.86 8.66
CA PRO A 125 5.18 10.35 7.32
C PRO A 125 6.42 10.14 6.43
N SER A 126 6.21 10.02 5.12
CA SER A 126 7.32 10.00 4.17
C SER A 126 8.06 11.33 4.19
N LEU A 127 9.37 11.30 4.43
CA LEU A 127 10.24 12.48 4.34
C LEU A 127 10.62 12.85 2.91
N LYS A 128 10.45 11.95 1.93
CA LYS A 128 10.78 12.26 0.54
C LYS A 128 9.55 12.70 -0.21
N LEU A 129 9.75 13.72 -1.03
CA LEU A 129 8.75 14.18 -1.98
C LEU A 129 8.50 13.11 -3.04
N PRO A 130 7.24 12.95 -3.49
CA PRO A 130 6.94 12.13 -4.66
C PRO A 130 7.76 12.62 -5.87
N PRO A 131 8.25 11.70 -6.72
CA PRO A 131 8.92 12.09 -7.96
C PRO A 131 7.96 12.91 -8.84
N LYS A 132 8.53 13.80 -9.65
CA LYS A 132 7.73 14.51 -10.65
C LYS A 132 7.22 13.53 -11.70
N ARG A 133 6.08 13.82 -12.30
CA ARG A 133 5.46 12.93 -13.28
C ARG A 133 6.39 12.66 -14.47
N GLU A 134 7.18 13.66 -14.87
CA GLU A 134 8.12 13.59 -15.99
C GLU A 134 9.31 12.68 -15.68
N GLU A 135 9.60 12.43 -14.41
CA GLU A 135 10.67 11.53 -13.94
C GLU A 135 10.21 10.05 -13.90
N LEU A 136 8.92 9.78 -14.11
CA LEU A 136 8.36 8.44 -14.08
C LEU A 136 8.56 7.72 -15.42
N SER A 137 8.96 6.44 -15.36
CA SER A 137 8.98 5.57 -16.52
C SER A 137 7.58 5.39 -17.13
N GLU A 138 7.53 5.05 -18.41
CA GLU A 138 6.28 4.98 -19.17
C GLU A 138 5.24 4.02 -18.55
N ASP A 139 5.67 2.83 -18.14
CA ASP A 139 4.84 1.83 -17.46
C ASP A 139 4.22 2.37 -16.16
N ILE A 140 4.98 3.13 -15.37
CA ILE A 140 4.46 3.75 -14.13
C ILE A 140 3.49 4.88 -14.42
N ARG A 141 3.76 5.72 -15.44
CA ARG A 141 2.82 6.76 -15.88
C ARG A 141 1.50 6.13 -16.35
N TYR A 142 1.59 5.06 -17.13
CA TYR A 142 0.43 4.29 -17.56
C TYR A 142 -0.38 3.77 -16.36
N CYS A 143 0.26 3.07 -15.42
CA CYS A 143 -0.41 2.56 -14.22
C CYS A 143 -1.09 3.68 -13.42
N ALA A 144 -0.46 4.84 -13.28
CA ALA A 144 -1.04 5.99 -12.60
C ALA A 144 -2.29 6.50 -13.32
N ASP A 145 -2.25 6.62 -14.64
CA ASP A 145 -3.35 7.17 -15.46
C ASP A 145 -4.57 6.26 -15.45
N VAL A 146 -4.39 4.96 -15.65
CA VAL A 146 -5.51 4.00 -15.62
C VAL A 146 -6.12 3.84 -14.22
N SER A 147 -5.31 4.03 -13.17
CA SER A 147 -5.75 3.95 -11.78
C SER A 147 -6.50 5.19 -11.30
N MET A 148 -6.16 6.37 -11.83
CA MET A 148 -6.59 7.66 -11.30
C MET A 148 -8.11 7.85 -11.19
N PRO A 149 -8.94 7.43 -12.17
CA PRO A 149 -10.40 7.54 -12.04
C PRO A 149 -10.95 6.74 -10.87
N TYR A 150 -10.46 5.51 -10.66
CA TYR A 150 -10.87 4.61 -9.58
C TYR A 150 -10.40 5.11 -8.23
N TYR A 151 -9.15 5.55 -8.15
CA TYR A 151 -8.58 6.18 -6.96
C TYR A 151 -9.42 7.39 -6.54
N ARG A 152 -9.64 8.36 -7.43
CA ARG A 152 -10.40 9.58 -7.14
C ARG A 152 -11.84 9.29 -6.72
N ALA A 153 -12.46 8.25 -7.26
CA ALA A 153 -13.80 7.84 -6.85
C ALA A 153 -13.84 7.41 -5.38
N MET A 154 -12.93 6.53 -4.95
CA MET A 154 -12.85 6.08 -3.55
C MET A 154 -12.33 7.18 -2.60
N TYR A 155 -11.35 7.96 -3.04
CA TYR A 155 -10.69 9.02 -2.25
C TYR A 155 -11.67 10.10 -1.74
N LYS A 156 -12.76 10.36 -2.48
CA LYS A 156 -13.84 11.27 -2.04
C LYS A 156 -14.53 10.81 -0.76
N HIS A 157 -14.51 9.51 -0.47
CA HIS A 157 -15.17 8.88 0.67
C HIS A 157 -14.22 8.52 1.81
N ARG A 158 -12.95 8.93 1.72
CA ARG A 158 -11.95 8.62 2.75
C ARG A 158 -12.25 9.27 4.09
N LEU A 159 -11.74 8.67 5.15
CA LEU A 159 -11.62 9.35 6.43
C LEU A 159 -10.67 10.53 6.29
N LYS A 160 -11.10 11.69 6.77
CA LYS A 160 -10.27 12.88 6.86
C LYS A 160 -9.70 13.00 8.26
N PRO A 161 -8.47 13.49 8.43
CA PRO A 161 -8.00 14.02 9.71
C PRO A 161 -9.00 15.03 10.29
#